data_AF-A0A914WTJ0-F1
#
_entry.id   AF-A0A914WTJ0-F1
#
_cell.length_a   1.000
_cell.length_b   1.000
_cell.length_c   1.000
_cell.angle_alpha   90.00
_cell.angle_beta   90.00
_cell.angle_gamma   90.00
#
_symmetry.space_group_name_H-M   'P 1'
#
loop_
_entity.id
_entity.type
_entity.pdbx_description
1 polymer ?
#
loop_
_entity_poly.entity_id
_entity_poly.type
_entity_poly.pdbx_seq_one_letter_code
_entity_poly.pdbx_strand_id
1 'polypeptide(L)'
;MGKENGGSGDAATVGGQEVHGGVPLPTEIDIVERDPEKMNQHLRLVFADVFAEPEPGTYSFDKIWVLSFQVFTATKLWTYRIATLLCAIPAAFCWGLHFACLTFHYIWCMQPAYRAFSIQMIYTRRIYSAIMNAYALPFFNAFGYLFSRIRITTVKSDQLFTSVKLWSYRILTLLFALPLAILWGVSYGCLSFSHIWCYVPCLRACRVNLHFSEKIFGLIMDSFVKPIFDAMGRVFSHVRVQNSSKKTTNFEDIHLA
;
A
#
# COMPACT_ATOMS: atom_id res chain seq x y z
N MET A 1 -15.73 -85.41 86.09
CA MET A 1 -17.16 -85.06 86.01
C MET A 1 -17.47 -84.67 84.56
N GLY A 2 -17.91 -85.65 83.75
CA GLY A 2 -18.40 -85.51 82.36
C GLY A 2 -17.37 -85.11 81.31
N LYS A 3 -17.38 -85.56 80.05
CA LYS A 3 -18.17 -86.53 79.28
C LYS A 3 -17.49 -86.60 77.89
N GLU A 4 -17.47 -87.78 77.26
CA GLU A 4 -17.86 -88.04 75.84
C GLU A 4 -17.47 -86.99 74.77
N ASN A 5 -16.77 -87.28 73.67
CA ASN A 5 -16.91 -88.44 72.77
C ASN A 5 -15.63 -88.70 71.99
N GLY A 6 -15.25 -89.98 71.92
CA GLY A 6 -14.44 -90.51 70.83
C GLY A 6 -15.30 -90.75 69.59
N GLY A 7 -14.66 -90.70 68.42
CA GLY A 7 -15.29 -90.97 67.14
C GLY A 7 -14.25 -90.98 66.02
N SER A 8 -13.45 -92.04 66.01
CA SER A 8 -12.54 -92.42 64.93
C SER A 8 -13.31 -92.75 63.65
N GLY A 9 -12.73 -92.41 62.51
CA GLY A 9 -13.10 -92.86 61.16
C GLY A 9 -13.02 -91.70 60.17
N ASP A 10 -12.18 -91.66 59.14
CA ASP A 10 -11.53 -92.75 58.43
C ASP A 10 -10.19 -92.29 57.83
N ALA A 11 -9.19 -93.16 57.95
CA ALA A 11 -8.01 -93.09 57.11
C ALA A 11 -8.39 -93.58 55.71
N ALA A 12 -8.47 -92.67 54.74
CA ALA A 12 -8.53 -93.03 53.34
C ALA A 12 -7.10 -93.10 52.79
N THR A 13 -6.58 -94.32 52.68
CA THR A 13 -5.32 -94.61 52.00
C THR A 13 -5.58 -94.82 50.51
N VAL A 14 -4.95 -94.02 49.65
CA VAL A 14 -4.72 -94.37 48.24
C VAL A 14 -3.28 -94.00 47.90
N GLY A 15 -2.43 -95.01 47.67
CA GLY A 15 -1.19 -94.84 46.92
C GLY A 15 0.10 -94.45 47.65
N GLY A 16 0.19 -94.61 48.97
CA GLY A 16 1.47 -94.78 49.67
C GLY A 16 2.54 -93.70 49.49
N GLN A 17 2.26 -92.45 49.90
CA GLN A 17 3.34 -91.53 50.25
C GLN A 17 2.93 -90.57 51.37
N GLU A 18 3.67 -90.62 52.47
CA GLU A 18 3.58 -89.68 53.58
C GLU A 18 4.20 -88.34 53.16
N VAL A 19 3.46 -87.24 53.27
CA VAL A 19 4.03 -85.89 53.17
C VAL A 19 4.12 -85.32 54.58
N HIS A 20 5.22 -85.66 55.25
CA HIS A 20 5.65 -85.00 56.47
C HIS A 20 6.30 -83.67 56.09
N GLY A 21 5.76 -82.56 56.59
CA GLY A 21 6.45 -81.26 56.50
C GLY A 21 5.52 -80.07 56.63
N GLY A 22 5.11 -79.76 57.85
CA GLY A 22 4.45 -78.49 58.16
C GLY A 22 5.40 -77.32 57.98
N VAL A 23 4.98 -76.32 57.21
CA VAL A 23 5.53 -74.96 57.29
C VAL A 23 4.51 -74.14 58.09
N PRO A 24 4.85 -73.62 59.28
CA PRO A 24 3.99 -72.67 59.98
C PRO A 24 3.94 -71.38 59.14
N LEU A 25 2.75 -71.01 58.69
CA LEU A 25 2.52 -69.71 58.06
C LEU A 25 2.77 -68.61 59.11
N PRO A 26 3.67 -67.64 58.86
CA PRO A 26 3.81 -66.48 59.73
C PRO A 26 2.56 -65.61 59.58
N THR A 27 1.93 -65.33 60.72
CA THR A 27 0.72 -64.54 60.86
C THR A 27 1.01 -63.04 60.81
N GLU A 28 1.68 -62.53 59.77
CA GLU A 28 1.67 -61.09 59.46
C GLU A 28 2.14 -60.85 58.03
N ILE A 29 1.27 -60.32 57.17
CA ILE A 29 1.61 -59.95 55.80
C ILE A 29 2.14 -58.52 55.86
N ASP A 30 3.45 -58.31 55.70
CA ASP A 30 4.01 -56.97 55.60
C ASP A 30 3.56 -56.30 54.29
N ILE A 31 2.70 -55.29 54.44
CA ILE A 31 2.15 -54.49 53.33
C ILE A 31 3.13 -53.43 52.83
N VAL A 32 4.23 -53.17 53.54
CA VAL A 32 5.24 -52.18 53.19
C VAL A 32 6.35 -52.79 52.33
N GLU A 33 6.93 -53.93 52.73
CA GLU A 33 7.92 -54.65 51.91
C GLU A 33 7.29 -55.86 51.21
N ARG A 34 6.59 -55.58 50.10
CA ARG A 34 5.86 -56.57 49.29
C ARG A 34 6.74 -57.61 48.55
N ASP A 35 8.06 -57.50 48.63
CA ASP A 35 9.02 -58.42 47.99
C ASP A 35 10.29 -58.60 48.85
N PRO A 36 10.21 -59.35 49.96
CA PRO A 36 11.32 -59.52 50.90
C PRO A 36 12.51 -60.28 50.30
N GLU A 37 12.26 -61.21 49.37
CA GLU A 37 13.28 -61.99 48.66
C GLU A 37 13.82 -61.27 47.42
N LYS A 38 13.30 -60.08 47.09
CA LYS A 38 13.79 -59.21 46.01
C LYS A 38 13.85 -59.88 44.63
N MET A 39 13.03 -60.90 44.40
CA MET A 39 13.04 -61.67 43.16
C MET A 39 12.41 -60.90 41.98
N ASN A 40 11.54 -59.94 42.28
CA ASN A 40 10.74 -59.20 41.29
C ASN A 40 11.28 -57.80 41.01
N GLN A 41 12.57 -57.54 41.27
CA GLN A 41 13.20 -56.26 40.97
C GLN A 41 13.06 -55.84 39.49
N HIS A 42 13.04 -56.82 38.59
CA HIS A 42 12.86 -56.62 37.15
C HIS A 42 11.44 -56.17 36.75
N LEU A 43 10.47 -56.23 37.67
CA LEU A 43 9.08 -55.77 37.50
C LEU A 43 8.79 -54.45 38.24
N ARG A 44 9.84 -53.76 38.76
CA ARG A 44 9.69 -52.44 39.38
C ARG A 44 9.45 -51.37 38.32
N LEU A 45 8.22 -51.29 37.83
CA LEU A 45 7.76 -50.20 37.00
C LEU A 45 7.47 -49.00 37.92
N VAL A 46 8.19 -47.90 37.71
CA VAL A 46 7.81 -46.62 38.31
C VAL A 46 6.54 -46.16 37.60
N PHE A 47 5.62 -45.50 38.32
CA PHE A 47 4.33 -45.08 37.75
C PHE A 47 4.51 -44.23 36.46
N ALA A 48 5.62 -43.48 36.37
CA ALA A 48 6.01 -42.71 35.19
C ALA A 48 6.32 -43.56 33.94
N ASP A 49 6.89 -44.77 34.11
CA ASP A 49 7.18 -45.70 33.02
C ASP A 49 5.92 -46.35 32.45
N VAL A 50 4.88 -46.55 33.28
CA VAL A 50 3.59 -47.13 32.85
C VAL A 50 2.85 -46.19 31.89
N PHE A 51 3.03 -44.87 32.05
CA PHE A 51 2.41 -43.85 31.20
C PHE A 51 3.36 -43.25 30.13
N ALA A 52 4.62 -43.68 30.11
CA ALA A 52 5.66 -43.09 29.26
C ALA A 52 5.69 -41.55 29.34
N GLU A 53 5.51 -40.99 30.56
CA GLU A 53 5.65 -39.56 30.75
C GLU A 53 7.12 -39.18 30.52
N PRO A 54 7.42 -38.27 29.58
CA PRO A 54 8.79 -37.94 29.26
C PRO A 54 9.44 -37.24 30.46
N GLU A 55 10.73 -37.52 30.69
CA GLU A 55 11.49 -36.98 31.83
C GLU A 55 11.29 -35.46 32.01
N PRO A 56 11.46 -34.91 33.24
CA PRO A 56 11.09 -33.53 33.62
C PRO A 56 11.80 -32.41 32.84
N GLY A 57 12.65 -32.74 31.86
CA GLY A 57 13.37 -31.83 30.98
C GLY A 57 12.72 -31.58 29.61
N THR A 58 11.51 -32.06 29.35
CA THR A 58 10.83 -31.84 28.06
C THR A 58 10.22 -30.42 28.01
N TYR A 59 11.07 -29.44 27.73
CA TYR A 59 10.69 -28.02 27.61
C TYR A 59 9.51 -27.82 26.63
N SER A 60 8.51 -27.09 27.13
CA SER A 60 7.14 -26.90 26.65
C SER A 60 6.89 -26.63 25.17
N PHE A 61 5.68 -27.01 24.77
CA PHE A 61 4.97 -26.75 23.51
C PHE A 61 4.86 -25.27 23.07
N ASP A 62 5.35 -24.29 23.83
CA ASP A 62 5.32 -22.86 23.47
C ASP A 62 6.10 -22.54 22.18
N LYS A 63 7.20 -23.26 21.94
CA LYS A 63 7.96 -23.12 20.68
C LYS A 63 7.18 -23.60 19.48
N ILE A 64 6.29 -24.58 19.66
CA ILE A 64 5.43 -25.11 18.59
C ILE A 64 4.36 -24.08 18.22
N TRP A 65 3.83 -23.35 19.20
CA TRP A 65 2.90 -22.25 18.92
C TRP A 65 3.55 -21.13 18.09
N VAL A 66 4.74 -20.68 18.48
CA VAL A 66 5.49 -19.65 17.73
C VAL A 66 5.92 -20.17 16.34
N LEU A 67 6.42 -21.40 16.24
CA LEU A 67 6.80 -22.02 14.97
C LEU A 67 5.60 -22.21 14.05
N SER A 68 4.46 -22.63 14.57
CA SER A 68 3.21 -22.78 13.81
C SER A 68 2.73 -21.44 13.28
N PHE A 69 2.79 -20.39 14.10
CA PHE A 69 2.43 -19.03 13.70
C PHE A 69 3.39 -18.48 12.63
N GLN A 70 4.68 -18.75 12.76
CA GLN A 70 5.71 -18.36 11.79
C GLN A 70 5.54 -19.11 10.46
N VAL A 71 5.33 -20.43 10.49
CA VAL A 71 5.09 -21.25 9.29
C VAL A 71 3.79 -20.83 8.61
N PHE A 72 2.72 -20.59 9.36
CA PHE A 72 1.45 -20.10 8.81
C PHE A 72 1.62 -18.76 8.09
N THR A 73 2.31 -17.81 8.73
CA THR A 73 2.58 -16.48 8.14
C THR A 73 3.48 -16.57 6.91
N ALA A 74 4.52 -17.41 6.96
CA ALA A 74 5.39 -17.67 5.83
C ALA A 74 4.61 -18.28 4.66
N THR A 75 3.83 -19.34 4.89
CA THR A 75 3.03 -20.00 3.86
C THR A 75 2.06 -19.01 3.20
N LYS A 76 1.35 -18.19 3.98
CA LYS A 76 0.46 -17.14 3.44
C LYS A 76 1.21 -16.16 2.53
N LEU A 77 2.41 -15.74 2.92
CA LEU A 77 3.23 -14.82 2.12
C LEU A 77 3.73 -15.49 0.83
N TRP A 78 4.23 -16.72 0.91
CA TRP A 78 4.74 -17.46 -0.24
C TRP A 78 3.63 -17.81 -1.24
N THR A 79 2.43 -18.20 -0.76
CA THR A 79 1.26 -18.41 -1.62
C THR A 79 0.86 -17.13 -2.36
N TYR A 80 0.83 -15.98 -1.67
CA TYR A 80 0.54 -14.69 -2.32
C TYR A 80 1.60 -14.34 -3.39
N ARG A 81 2.88 -14.58 -3.12
CA ARG A 81 3.97 -14.31 -4.08
C ARG A 81 3.89 -15.21 -5.31
N ILE A 82 3.64 -16.50 -5.13
CA ILE A 82 3.51 -17.46 -6.24
C ILE A 82 2.26 -17.17 -7.07
N ALA A 83 1.12 -16.91 -6.42
CA ALA A 83 -0.12 -16.53 -7.11
C ALA A 83 0.05 -15.22 -7.90
N THR A 84 0.72 -14.22 -7.32
CA THR A 84 1.01 -12.96 -8.01
C THR A 84 1.96 -13.19 -9.19
N LEU A 85 2.98 -14.04 -9.06
CA LEU A 85 3.91 -14.36 -10.15
C LEU A 85 3.18 -15.05 -11.31
N LEU A 86 2.30 -16.00 -11.02
CA LEU A 86 1.53 -16.73 -12.02
C LEU A 86 0.58 -15.81 -12.78
N CYS A 87 -0.04 -14.84 -12.10
CA CYS A 87 -0.89 -13.81 -12.75
C CYS A 87 -0.08 -12.71 -13.44
N ALA A 88 1.12 -12.39 -12.97
CA ALA A 88 1.98 -11.34 -13.52
C ALA A 88 2.50 -11.69 -14.91
N ILE A 89 2.84 -12.95 -15.16
CA ILE A 89 3.37 -13.42 -16.45
C ILE A 89 2.39 -13.19 -17.62
N PRO A 90 1.14 -13.68 -17.58
CA PRO A 90 0.18 -13.45 -18.66
C PRO A 90 -0.18 -11.96 -18.79
N ALA A 91 -0.32 -11.24 -17.67
CA ALA A 91 -0.58 -9.80 -17.70
C ALA A 91 0.57 -9.03 -18.39
N ALA A 92 1.82 -9.35 -18.08
CA ALA A 92 2.99 -8.73 -18.70
C ALA A 92 3.06 -9.02 -20.20
N PHE A 93 2.71 -10.25 -20.62
CA PHE A 93 2.66 -10.61 -22.03
C PHE A 93 1.58 -9.82 -22.78
N CYS A 94 0.36 -9.75 -22.25
CA CYS A 94 -0.74 -8.98 -22.84
C CYS A 94 -0.39 -7.49 -22.98
N TRP A 95 0.18 -6.88 -21.95
CA TRP A 95 0.61 -5.47 -22.00
C TRP A 95 1.80 -5.27 -22.97
N GLY A 96 2.76 -6.20 -22.99
CA GLY A 96 3.89 -6.16 -23.92
C GLY A 96 3.42 -6.17 -25.38
N LEU A 97 2.47 -7.05 -25.72
CA LEU A 97 1.87 -7.09 -27.05
C LEU A 97 1.10 -5.80 -27.38
N HIS A 98 0.33 -5.28 -26.43
CA HIS A 98 -0.40 -4.03 -26.60
C HIS A 98 0.54 -2.84 -26.89
N PHE A 99 1.64 -2.71 -26.13
CA PHE A 99 2.64 -1.67 -26.39
C PHE A 99 3.37 -1.85 -27.72
N ALA A 100 3.61 -3.10 -28.15
CA ALA A 100 4.20 -3.37 -29.46
C ALA A 100 3.28 -2.88 -30.59
N CYS A 101 1.98 -3.20 -30.53
CA CYS A 101 0.98 -2.72 -31.50
C CYS A 101 0.86 -1.20 -31.50
N LEU A 102 0.79 -0.57 -30.32
CA LEU A 102 0.75 0.89 -30.19
C LEU A 102 1.99 1.56 -30.80
N THR A 103 3.18 1.01 -30.53
CA THR A 103 4.44 1.56 -31.05
C THR A 103 4.51 1.41 -32.57
N PHE A 104 4.10 0.27 -33.11
CA PHE A 104 3.99 0.07 -34.54
C PHE A 104 3.05 1.09 -35.18
N HIS A 105 1.83 1.23 -34.66
CA HIS A 105 0.87 2.21 -35.19
C HIS A 105 1.39 3.65 -35.09
N TYR A 106 2.05 4.01 -33.98
CA TYR A 106 2.61 5.34 -33.77
C TYR A 106 3.72 5.67 -34.80
N ILE A 107 4.66 4.75 -35.01
CA ILE A 107 5.81 4.98 -35.91
C ILE A 107 5.37 5.01 -37.37
N TRP A 108 4.51 4.08 -37.79
CA TRP A 108 4.18 3.88 -39.20
C TRP A 108 3.00 4.74 -39.68
N CYS A 109 2.01 5.00 -38.84
CA CYS A 109 0.82 5.77 -39.24
C CYS A 109 0.85 7.18 -38.67
N MET A 110 0.98 7.33 -37.35
CA MET A 110 0.82 8.63 -36.68
C MET A 110 1.97 9.60 -36.98
N GLN A 111 3.22 9.15 -36.90
CA GLN A 111 4.38 10.02 -37.08
C GLN A 111 4.48 10.58 -38.52
N PRO A 112 4.29 9.81 -39.60
CA PRO A 112 4.22 10.35 -40.96
C PRO A 112 3.02 11.26 -41.16
N ALA A 113 1.85 10.90 -40.63
CA ALA A 113 0.66 11.75 -40.71
C ALA A 113 0.88 13.11 -40.02
N TYR A 114 1.48 13.12 -38.83
CA TYR A 114 1.86 14.36 -38.14
C TYR A 114 2.83 15.20 -38.95
N ARG A 115 3.87 14.58 -39.54
CA ARG A 115 4.83 15.31 -40.39
C ARG A 115 4.12 15.95 -41.59
N ALA A 116 3.29 15.20 -42.31
CA ALA A 116 2.52 15.71 -43.43
C ALA A 116 1.58 16.86 -43.00
N PHE A 117 0.84 16.69 -41.90
CA PHE A 117 -0.04 17.71 -41.36
C PHE A 117 0.71 18.98 -40.95
N SER A 118 1.87 18.84 -40.30
CA SER A 118 2.68 19.99 -39.86
C SER A 118 3.12 20.88 -41.02
N ILE A 119 3.45 20.27 -42.16
CA ILE A 119 3.80 20.99 -43.40
C ILE A 119 2.59 21.80 -43.90
N GLN A 120 1.40 21.19 -43.95
CA GLN A 120 0.17 21.89 -44.37
C GLN A 120 -0.18 23.05 -43.46
N MET A 121 0.00 22.87 -42.15
CA MET A 121 -0.25 23.90 -41.15
C MET A 121 0.73 25.08 -41.29
N ILE A 122 2.00 24.85 -41.66
CA ILE A 122 2.96 25.94 -41.89
C ILE A 122 2.51 26.85 -43.04
N TYR A 123 2.05 26.29 -44.15
CA TYR A 123 1.55 27.09 -45.28
C TYR A 123 0.29 27.87 -44.90
N THR A 124 -0.67 27.19 -44.26
CA THR A 124 -1.93 27.80 -43.79
C THR A 124 -1.66 28.94 -42.81
N ARG A 125 -0.78 28.72 -41.82
CA ARG A 125 -0.36 29.73 -40.85
C ARG A 125 0.25 30.96 -41.50
N ARG A 126 1.09 30.79 -42.54
CA ARG A 126 1.72 31.94 -43.22
C ARG A 126 0.69 32.82 -43.91
N ILE A 127 -0.23 32.22 -44.66
CA ILE A 127 -1.31 32.95 -45.34
C ILE A 127 -2.22 33.62 -44.31
N TYR A 128 -2.64 32.87 -43.29
CA TYR A 128 -3.51 33.38 -42.23
C TYR A 128 -2.88 34.51 -41.42
N SER A 129 -1.60 34.40 -41.06
CA SER A 129 -0.85 35.47 -40.39
C SER A 129 -0.72 36.72 -41.27
N ALA A 130 -0.51 36.56 -42.58
CA ALA A 130 -0.48 37.70 -43.50
C ALA A 130 -1.83 38.43 -43.55
N ILE A 131 -2.95 37.69 -43.61
CA ILE A 131 -4.30 38.25 -43.57
C ILE A 131 -4.54 38.97 -42.24
N MET A 132 -4.21 38.34 -41.11
CA MET A 132 -4.38 38.96 -39.78
C MET A 132 -3.54 40.23 -39.62
N ASN A 133 -2.31 40.24 -40.13
CA ASN A 133 -1.47 41.44 -40.12
C ASN A 133 -2.01 42.56 -41.03
N ALA A 134 -2.65 42.21 -42.15
CA ALA A 134 -3.22 43.21 -43.05
C ALA A 134 -4.50 43.85 -42.52
N TYR A 135 -5.41 43.07 -41.92
CA TYR A 135 -6.73 43.55 -41.53
C TYR A 135 -6.90 43.78 -40.02
N ALA A 136 -6.48 42.81 -39.20
CA ALA A 136 -6.73 42.84 -37.77
C ALA A 136 -5.74 43.77 -37.04
N LEU A 137 -4.47 43.79 -37.47
CA LEU A 137 -3.44 44.64 -36.87
C LEU A 137 -3.76 46.15 -36.88
N PRO A 138 -4.14 46.78 -38.01
CA PRO A 138 -4.49 48.20 -38.00
C PRO A 138 -5.73 48.49 -37.15
N PHE A 139 -6.72 47.59 -37.15
CA PHE A 139 -7.92 47.69 -36.32
C PHE A 139 -7.56 47.66 -34.82
N PHE A 140 -6.85 46.63 -34.36
CA PHE A 140 -6.46 46.49 -32.97
C PHE A 140 -5.50 47.59 -32.49
N ASN A 141 -4.61 48.08 -33.36
CA ASN A 141 -3.76 49.21 -33.04
C ASN A 141 -4.58 50.51 -32.85
N ALA A 142 -5.59 50.74 -33.68
CA ALA A 142 -6.52 51.87 -33.52
C ALA A 142 -7.31 51.77 -32.19
N PHE A 143 -7.79 50.58 -31.85
CA PHE A 143 -8.44 50.33 -30.56
C PHE A 143 -7.49 50.52 -29.37
N GLY A 144 -6.21 50.19 -29.51
CA GLY A 144 -5.21 50.38 -28.44
C GLY A 144 -5.00 51.84 -28.05
N TYR A 145 -5.16 52.78 -28.98
CA TYR A 145 -5.12 54.21 -28.65
C TYR A 145 -6.25 54.64 -27.71
N LEU A 146 -7.41 53.97 -27.73
CA LEU A 146 -8.52 54.24 -26.81
C LEU A 146 -8.12 53.92 -25.35
N PHE A 147 -7.27 52.91 -25.15
CA PHE A 147 -6.81 52.47 -23.84
C PHE A 147 -5.52 53.17 -23.37
N SER A 148 -4.88 53.99 -24.20
CA SER A 148 -3.60 54.67 -23.91
C SER A 148 -3.63 55.65 -22.72
N ARG A 149 -4.82 56.11 -22.30
CA ARG A 149 -4.99 57.05 -21.17
C ARG A 149 -5.21 56.37 -19.81
N ILE A 150 -5.27 55.04 -19.76
CA ILE A 150 -5.52 54.32 -18.50
C ILE A 150 -4.22 54.25 -17.68
N ARG A 151 -4.16 55.03 -16.59
CA ARG A 151 -3.11 54.96 -15.57
C ARG A 151 -3.62 54.16 -14.37
N ILE A 152 -3.05 52.98 -14.15
CA ILE A 152 -3.36 52.12 -13.00
C ILE A 152 -2.30 52.38 -11.92
N THR A 153 -2.69 53.02 -10.82
CA THR A 153 -1.89 53.09 -9.59
C THR A 153 -2.26 51.92 -8.70
N THR A 154 -1.41 50.92 -8.62
CA THR A 154 -1.61 49.77 -7.75
C THR A 154 -1.27 50.15 -6.30
N VAL A 155 -2.26 50.19 -5.43
CA VAL A 155 -2.05 50.28 -3.98
C VAL A 155 -1.89 48.86 -3.45
N LYS A 156 -0.75 48.57 -2.82
CA LYS A 156 -0.47 47.27 -2.21
C LYS A 156 -1.33 47.13 -0.94
N SER A 157 -2.41 46.36 -1.02
CA SER A 157 -3.24 46.00 0.14
C SER A 157 -2.46 45.08 1.10
N ASP A 158 -2.68 45.28 2.40
CA ASP A 158 -1.86 44.81 3.51
C ASP A 158 -1.52 43.30 3.50
N GLN A 159 -0.23 43.01 3.71
CA GLN A 159 0.36 41.65 3.74
C GLN A 159 -0.15 40.78 4.90
N LEU A 160 -0.81 41.39 5.89
CA LEU A 160 -1.34 40.71 7.08
C LEU A 160 -2.58 39.87 6.77
N PHE A 161 -3.46 40.34 5.87
CA PHE A 161 -4.70 39.62 5.55
C PHE A 161 -4.43 38.31 4.80
N THR A 162 -3.48 38.31 3.87
CA THR A 162 -3.07 37.12 3.10
C THR A 162 -2.29 36.13 3.96
N SER A 163 -1.50 36.63 4.92
CA SER A 163 -0.74 35.80 5.86
C SER A 163 -1.68 35.11 6.87
N VAL A 164 -2.66 35.82 7.43
CA VAL A 164 -3.70 35.20 8.30
C VAL A 164 -4.51 34.16 7.53
N LYS A 165 -4.86 34.42 6.26
CA LYS A 165 -5.53 33.45 5.40
C LYS A 165 -4.66 32.20 5.20
N LEU A 166 -3.37 32.36 4.92
CA LEU A 166 -2.44 31.25 4.71
C LEU A 166 -2.17 30.45 5.99
N TRP A 167 -1.99 31.12 7.14
CA TRP A 167 -1.76 30.47 8.42
C TRP A 167 -3.02 29.76 8.95
N SER A 168 -4.21 30.32 8.73
CA SER A 168 -5.48 29.64 9.07
C SER A 168 -5.70 28.39 8.22
N TYR A 169 -5.46 28.44 6.90
CA TYR A 169 -5.52 27.24 6.05
C TYR A 169 -4.48 26.19 6.45
N ARG A 170 -3.27 26.58 6.86
CA ARG A 170 -2.23 25.63 7.31
C ARG A 170 -2.58 24.97 8.63
N ILE A 171 -3.10 25.71 9.60
CA ILE A 171 -3.54 25.16 10.90
C ILE A 171 -4.74 24.22 10.71
N LEU A 172 -5.71 24.62 9.87
CA LEU A 172 -6.87 23.79 9.55
C LEU A 172 -6.46 22.51 8.82
N THR A 173 -5.53 22.60 7.87
CA THR A 173 -5.02 21.42 7.16
C THR A 173 -4.29 20.45 8.09
N LEU A 174 -3.52 20.95 9.07
CA LEU A 174 -2.81 20.10 10.04
C LEU A 174 -3.74 19.37 11.02
N LEU A 175 -4.83 20.02 11.45
CA LEU A 175 -5.82 19.44 12.35
C LEU A 175 -6.55 18.23 11.72
N PHE A 176 -6.86 18.33 10.43
CA PHE A 176 -7.59 17.29 9.70
C PHE A 176 -6.67 16.31 8.95
N ALA A 177 -5.39 16.63 8.71
CA ALA A 177 -4.48 15.79 7.93
C ALA A 177 -4.12 14.47 8.64
N LEU A 178 -3.96 14.47 9.96
CA LEU A 178 -3.52 13.28 10.69
C LEU A 178 -4.59 12.16 10.73
N PRO A 179 -5.88 12.46 10.99
CA PRO A 179 -6.95 11.46 10.89
C PRO A 179 -7.17 10.95 9.45
N LEU A 180 -7.10 11.85 8.45
CA LEU A 180 -7.23 11.49 7.04
C LEU A 180 -6.06 10.61 6.55
N ALA A 181 -4.83 10.86 7.00
CA ALA A 181 -3.66 10.09 6.59
C ALA A 181 -3.73 8.61 7.03
N ILE A 182 -4.23 8.34 8.24
CA ILE A 182 -4.38 6.98 8.76
C ILE A 182 -5.53 6.26 8.04
N LEU A 183 -6.63 6.97 7.77
CA LEU A 183 -7.80 6.41 7.07
C LEU A 183 -7.49 6.04 5.61
N TRP A 184 -6.62 6.83 4.94
CA TRP A 184 -6.22 6.59 3.55
C TRP A 184 -5.09 5.54 3.41
N GLY A 185 -4.30 5.27 4.46
CA GLY A 185 -3.16 4.33 4.37
C GLY A 185 -3.54 2.89 3.99
N VAL A 186 -4.68 2.40 4.47
CA VAL A 186 -5.17 1.04 4.17
C VAL A 186 -5.86 0.97 2.79
N SER A 187 -6.56 2.04 2.39
CA SER A 187 -7.17 2.12 1.05
C SER A 187 -6.11 2.23 -0.05
N TYR A 188 -5.00 2.92 0.21
CA TYR A 188 -3.85 3.01 -0.70
C TYR A 188 -3.21 1.66 -1.01
N GLY A 189 -3.28 0.66 -0.13
CA GLY A 189 -2.69 -0.68 -0.37
C GLY A 189 -3.38 -1.44 -1.51
N CYS A 190 -4.71 -1.47 -1.51
CA CYS A 190 -5.49 -2.10 -2.58
C CYS A 190 -5.48 -1.27 -3.87
N LEU A 191 -5.54 0.05 -3.74
CA LEU A 191 -5.35 0.99 -4.86
C LEU A 191 -3.96 0.85 -5.48
N SER A 192 -2.91 0.58 -4.71
CA SER A 192 -1.54 0.41 -5.20
C SER A 192 -1.42 -0.81 -6.11
N PHE A 193 -2.05 -1.95 -5.76
CA PHE A 193 -2.06 -3.12 -6.63
C PHE A 193 -2.79 -2.84 -7.95
N SER A 194 -3.99 -2.26 -7.89
CA SER A 194 -4.71 -1.85 -9.11
C SER A 194 -3.94 -0.80 -9.90
N HIS A 195 -3.22 0.10 -9.23
CA HIS A 195 -2.43 1.16 -9.82
C HIS A 195 -1.26 0.60 -10.63
N ILE A 196 -0.50 -0.31 -10.04
CA ILE A 196 0.70 -0.90 -10.68
C ILE A 196 0.32 -1.72 -11.91
N TRP A 197 -0.73 -2.55 -11.83
CA TRP A 197 -1.03 -3.53 -12.88
C TRP A 197 -2.03 -3.03 -13.94
N CYS A 198 -2.99 -2.18 -13.58
CA CYS A 198 -4.02 -1.70 -14.51
C CYS A 198 -3.82 -0.23 -14.90
N TYR A 199 -3.58 0.65 -13.93
CA TYR A 199 -3.50 2.09 -14.22
C TYR A 199 -2.18 2.50 -14.85
N VAL A 200 -1.01 2.04 -14.37
CA VAL A 200 0.29 2.50 -14.86
C VAL A 200 0.51 2.16 -16.35
N PRO A 201 0.25 0.93 -16.82
CA PRO A 201 0.34 0.61 -18.25
C PRO A 201 -0.69 1.39 -19.09
N CYS A 202 -1.93 1.50 -18.61
CA CYS A 202 -2.98 2.28 -19.28
C CYS A 202 -2.61 3.77 -19.38
N LEU A 203 -2.09 4.37 -18.31
CA LEU A 203 -1.62 5.75 -18.28
C LEU A 203 -0.45 5.98 -19.22
N ARG A 204 0.47 5.01 -19.34
CA ARG A 204 1.55 5.08 -20.33
C ARG A 204 1.01 5.04 -21.76
N ALA A 205 0.07 4.15 -22.06
CA ALA A 205 -0.59 4.08 -23.36
C ALA A 205 -1.39 5.35 -23.68
N CYS A 206 -2.18 5.85 -22.72
CA CYS A 206 -2.89 7.11 -22.82
C CYS A 206 -1.94 8.28 -23.03
N ARG A 207 -0.82 8.35 -22.29
CA ARG A 207 0.18 9.42 -22.44
C ARG A 207 0.73 9.48 -23.86
N VAL A 208 0.97 8.35 -24.53
CA VAL A 208 1.44 8.33 -25.93
C VAL A 208 0.40 8.96 -26.86
N ASN A 209 -0.88 8.60 -26.71
CA ASN A 209 -1.98 9.16 -27.51
C ASN A 209 -2.25 10.64 -27.21
N LEU A 210 -2.20 11.03 -25.93
CA LEU A 210 -2.37 12.40 -25.48
C LEU A 210 -1.22 13.29 -25.96
N HIS A 211 0.02 12.81 -25.91
CA HIS A 211 1.17 13.55 -26.41
C HIS A 211 1.09 13.81 -27.92
N PHE A 212 0.55 12.86 -28.69
CA PHE A 212 0.25 13.10 -30.10
C PHE A 212 -0.84 14.17 -30.27
N SER A 213 -1.91 14.08 -29.48
CA SER A 213 -3.02 15.04 -29.50
C SER A 213 -2.57 16.45 -29.09
N GLU A 214 -1.70 16.55 -28.08
CA GLU A 214 -1.06 17.79 -27.62
C GLU A 214 -0.26 18.45 -28.73
N LYS A 215 0.51 17.66 -29.50
CA LYS A 215 1.27 18.19 -30.63
C LYS A 215 0.36 18.72 -31.74
N ILE A 216 -0.70 18.00 -32.10
CA ILE A 216 -1.67 18.47 -33.10
C ILE A 216 -2.37 19.73 -32.61
N PHE A 217 -2.89 19.71 -31.39
CA PHE A 217 -3.56 20.85 -30.80
C PHE A 217 -2.62 22.06 -30.70
N GLY A 218 -1.38 21.85 -30.28
CA GLY A 218 -0.35 22.89 -30.23
C GLY A 218 -0.07 23.51 -31.60
N LEU A 219 0.01 22.71 -32.66
CA LEU A 219 0.16 23.22 -34.03
C LEU A 219 -1.06 24.04 -34.47
N ILE A 220 -2.28 23.61 -34.14
CA ILE A 220 -3.51 24.33 -34.45
C ILE A 220 -3.55 25.67 -33.71
N MET A 221 -3.28 25.66 -32.41
CA MET A 221 -3.23 26.86 -31.57
C MET A 221 -2.15 27.83 -32.05
N ASP A 222 -0.95 27.34 -32.38
CA ASP A 222 0.13 28.18 -32.89
C ASP A 222 -0.17 28.74 -34.29
N SER A 223 -0.99 28.06 -35.08
CA SER A 223 -1.34 28.50 -36.44
C SER A 223 -2.48 29.52 -36.47
N PHE A 224 -3.53 29.32 -35.69
CA PHE A 224 -4.73 30.15 -35.73
C PHE A 224 -4.85 31.13 -34.57
N VAL A 225 -4.55 30.67 -33.36
CA VAL A 225 -4.81 31.43 -32.14
C VAL A 225 -3.70 32.43 -31.90
N LYS A 226 -2.43 32.04 -32.10
CA LYS A 226 -1.28 32.93 -31.89
C LYS A 226 -1.32 34.23 -32.70
N PRO A 227 -1.64 34.25 -34.01
CA PRO A 227 -1.71 35.50 -34.76
C PRO A 227 -2.84 36.42 -34.27
N ILE A 228 -4.00 35.85 -33.89
CA ILE A 228 -5.11 36.62 -33.30
C ILE A 228 -4.66 37.25 -31.97
N PHE A 229 -4.09 36.44 -31.08
CA PHE A 229 -3.70 36.90 -29.75
C PHE A 229 -2.53 37.88 -29.80
N ASP A 230 -1.60 37.75 -30.75
CA ASP A 230 -0.56 38.77 -30.97
C ASP A 230 -1.17 40.10 -31.41
N ALA A 231 -2.12 40.07 -32.34
CA ALA A 231 -2.83 41.26 -32.79
C ALA A 231 -3.67 41.90 -31.68
N MET A 232 -4.38 41.09 -30.88
CA MET A 232 -5.13 41.53 -29.69
C MET A 232 -4.22 42.05 -28.58
N GLY A 233 -3.06 41.43 -28.35
CA GLY A 233 -2.10 41.85 -27.33
C GLY A 233 -1.56 43.26 -27.59
N ARG A 234 -1.45 43.65 -28.87
CA ARG A 234 -1.08 45.02 -29.26
C ARG A 234 -2.15 46.07 -28.95
N VAL A 235 -3.40 45.69 -28.65
CA VAL A 235 -4.41 46.62 -28.11
C VAL A 235 -3.95 47.17 -26.76
N PHE A 236 -3.33 46.32 -25.93
CA PHE A 236 -2.93 46.69 -24.58
C PHE A 236 -1.50 47.22 -24.48
N SER A 237 -0.72 47.19 -25.57
CA SER A 237 0.68 47.63 -25.59
C SER A 237 0.86 49.12 -25.25
N HIS A 238 -0.18 49.94 -25.41
CA HIS A 238 -0.15 51.37 -25.12
C HIS A 238 -0.50 51.72 -23.66
N VAL A 239 -0.83 50.73 -22.82
CA VAL A 239 -1.13 50.94 -21.39
C VAL A 239 0.18 51.09 -20.61
N ARG A 240 0.47 52.30 -20.12
CA ARG A 240 1.66 52.56 -19.29
C ARG A 240 1.32 52.44 -17.80
N VAL A 241 1.92 51.47 -17.13
CA VAL A 241 1.86 51.36 -15.66
C VAL A 241 2.99 52.20 -15.04
N GLN A 242 2.63 53.24 -14.30
CA GLN A 242 3.57 54.05 -13.52
C GLN A 242 3.46 53.66 -12.05
N ASN A 243 4.55 53.15 -11.47
CA ASN A 243 4.59 52.78 -10.05
C ASN A 243 5.01 54.00 -9.22
N SER A 244 4.05 54.70 -8.61
CA SER A 244 4.33 55.84 -7.73
C SER A 244 4.42 55.35 -6.29
N SER A 245 5.64 55.19 -5.77
CA SER A 245 5.88 54.89 -4.36
C SER A 245 5.50 56.11 -3.52
N LYS A 246 4.32 56.11 -2.88
CA LYS A 246 3.99 57.15 -1.89
C LYS A 246 4.76 56.87 -0.60
N LYS A 247 5.61 57.82 -0.22
CA LYS A 247 6.35 57.84 1.04
C LYS A 247 5.35 57.84 2.20
N THR A 248 5.41 56.83 3.06
CA THR A 248 4.61 56.70 4.27
C THR A 248 4.87 57.92 5.15
N THR A 249 3.89 58.80 5.32
CA THR A 249 3.96 59.84 6.35
C THR A 249 3.78 59.13 7.68
N ASN A 250 4.84 59.10 8.49
CA ASN A 250 4.78 58.53 9.84
C ASN A 250 3.83 59.37 10.69
N PHE A 251 3.11 58.68 11.58
CA PHE A 251 2.09 59.20 12.48
C PHE A 251 2.62 60.24 13.50
N GLU A 252 3.93 60.49 13.53
CA GLU A 252 4.60 61.40 14.47
C GLU A 252 4.42 62.89 14.12
N ASP A 253 4.08 63.25 12.89
CA ASP A 253 3.94 64.66 12.46
C ASP A 253 2.57 65.29 12.84
N ILE A 254 1.61 64.52 13.36
CA ILE A 254 0.25 64.99 13.70
C ILE A 254 0.15 65.53 15.13
N HIS A 255 1.16 65.29 15.97
CA HIS A 255 1.17 65.73 17.37
C HIS A 255 1.88 67.08 17.64
N LEU A 256 2.29 67.82 16.59
CA LEU A 256 3.02 69.09 16.72
C LEU A 256 2.38 70.29 15.98
N ALA A 257 1.06 70.36 15.89
CA ALA A 257 0.33 71.53 15.38
C ALA A 257 -0.78 71.98 16.33
#